data_AF-F0FA95-F1
#
_entry.id   AF-F0FA95-F1
#
_cell.length_a   1.000
_cell.length_b   1.000
_cell.length_c   1.000
_cell.angle_alpha   90.00
_cell.angle_beta   90.00
_cell.angle_gamma   90.00
#
_symmetry.space_group_name_H-M   'P 1'
#
loop_
_entity.id
_entity.type
_entity.pdbx_description
1 polymer ?
#
loop_
_entity_poly.entity_id
_entity_poly.type
_entity_poly.pdbx_seq_one_letter_code
_entity_poly.pdbx_strand_id
1 'polypeptide(L)'
;MVKLNRIIATTTAMVLAFTFATPAQAQFGNILKKAKDAVKEKVKEKATEAKDKAVNKAMNKAADAVGNLTGIDMTARLTGQPSADMPYLHGSNLSKSGAYSKLTNLYKQNFEPSKEALAHEPFANNESVPSGYSKSYKQMYAAYEHLDPKLFPLQPYYKYPTFYALGKDRLFNPLAYYLDMIKMFLTAPMGYEGYEKLGIVGYNATKNPELVSADGQKLAMQVDELFRYPMAARFFADPNCKSSVWALGMLLAYESTRVTAVREYAVSGNTGVADAKAGLMFPYAAGVSPYDREVLMRDVACVAVDINLIATTVNDFYEMVETSKEPHLKVLYMLAGNEMYKHILTEHKDYKRNKGKFNSQLMSYTRYNNTPEYAEIVNAAVVTPEPPTMDLKPGAMDKQLNAQVLSIARQKVPGALRVVVINEAWKVHYNGSVPTDRAVRAWVVYRNKKGKLEAHDYSFCQDYQGGGKYGAMRYKGVGLQTVYVKQ
;
A
#
# COMPACT_ATOMS: atom_id res chain seq x y z
N MET A 1 -40.87 12.39 -31.33
CA MET A 1 -41.57 13.54 -30.71
C MET A 1 -42.03 13.14 -29.31
N VAL A 2 -42.05 14.12 -28.39
CA VAL A 2 -42.36 14.04 -26.93
C VAL A 2 -41.19 13.60 -26.04
N LYS A 3 -40.78 14.33 -24.99
CA LYS A 3 -40.67 15.78 -24.74
C LYS A 3 -39.58 15.93 -23.66
N LEU A 4 -38.54 16.67 -23.99
CA LEU A 4 -37.49 17.15 -23.10
C LEU A 4 -38.10 18.16 -22.12
N ASN A 5 -37.92 17.98 -20.80
CA ASN A 5 -38.11 19.06 -19.83
C ASN A 5 -37.16 18.92 -18.62
N ARG A 6 -36.12 19.77 -18.67
CA ARG A 6 -35.57 20.60 -17.58
C ARG A 6 -35.39 19.96 -16.20
N ILE A 7 -34.15 19.54 -15.93
CA ILE A 7 -33.49 19.83 -14.64
C ILE A 7 -32.14 20.48 -14.99
N ILE A 8 -32.13 21.81 -15.00
CA ILE A 8 -30.93 22.64 -15.02
C ILE A 8 -30.69 23.11 -13.59
N ALA A 9 -29.41 23.16 -13.21
CA ALA A 9 -28.81 23.83 -12.06
C ALA A 9 -28.78 23.07 -10.71
N THR A 10 -27.71 22.30 -10.51
CA THR A 10 -26.78 22.52 -9.37
C THR A 10 -25.46 21.75 -9.60
N THR A 11 -24.59 22.34 -10.43
CA THR A 11 -23.18 21.94 -10.48
C THR A 11 -22.47 22.67 -9.35
N THR A 12 -22.46 22.07 -8.15
CA THR A 12 -21.74 22.63 -7.00
C THR A 12 -20.33 22.04 -6.97
N ALA A 13 -19.36 22.93 -7.00
CA ALA A 13 -17.93 22.66 -6.96
C ALA A 13 -17.51 21.77 -5.77
N MET A 14 -16.65 20.77 -6.03
CA MET A 14 -15.80 20.18 -5.00
C MET A 14 -14.67 21.16 -4.67
N VAL A 15 -14.99 22.18 -3.87
CA VAL A 15 -14.01 22.92 -3.09
C VAL A 15 -13.81 22.14 -1.79
N LEU A 16 -12.59 21.67 -1.55
CA LEU A 16 -12.14 21.18 -0.24
C LEU A 16 -12.19 22.35 0.76
N ALA A 17 -13.35 22.56 1.38
CA ALA A 17 -13.56 23.51 2.47
C ALA A 17 -13.89 22.72 3.74
N PHE A 18 -12.90 22.57 4.63
CA PHE A 18 -13.07 22.02 5.97
C PHE A 18 -13.40 23.13 6.97
N THR A 19 -14.57 23.07 7.59
CA THR A 19 -14.94 23.85 8.78
C THR A 19 -14.79 23.01 10.05
N PHE A 20 -14.14 23.59 11.05
CA PHE A 20 -13.68 22.96 12.30
C PHE A 20 -14.73 22.98 13.43
N ALA A 21 -14.61 22.05 14.39
CA ALA A 21 -14.88 22.31 15.82
C ALA A 21 -14.12 21.32 16.74
N THR A 22 -13.08 21.86 17.43
CA THR A 22 -12.53 21.60 18.79
C THR A 22 -11.98 20.20 19.22
N PRO A 23 -11.18 20.10 20.32
CA PRO A 23 -9.91 20.82 20.59
C PRO A 23 -8.77 19.87 21.08
N ALA A 24 -7.58 19.95 20.46
CA ALA A 24 -6.29 19.68 21.11
C ALA A 24 -5.17 20.34 20.27
N GLN A 25 -4.72 21.51 20.75
CA GLN A 25 -3.81 22.49 20.16
C GLN A 25 -2.56 22.59 21.06
N ALA A 26 -1.39 23.10 20.68
CA ALA A 26 -1.27 24.50 20.26
C ALA A 26 0.06 24.93 19.60
N GLN A 27 1.12 24.10 19.55
CA GLN A 27 2.41 24.57 19.00
C GLN A 27 2.52 24.46 17.47
N PHE A 28 2.08 23.37 16.86
CA PHE A 28 2.21 23.17 15.40
C PHE A 28 1.10 23.82 14.57
N GLY A 29 -0.12 23.97 15.12
CA GLY A 29 -1.21 24.68 14.45
C GLY A 29 -0.88 26.14 14.16
N ASN A 30 -0.13 26.80 15.05
CA ASN A 30 0.33 28.16 14.84
C ASN A 30 1.43 28.26 13.76
N ILE A 31 2.27 27.24 13.62
CA ILE A 31 3.34 27.22 12.61
C ILE A 31 2.74 26.99 11.21
N LEU A 32 1.80 26.04 11.09
CA LEU A 32 1.13 25.73 9.82
C LEU A 32 0.21 26.88 9.37
N LYS A 33 -0.47 27.54 10.32
CA LYS A 33 -1.25 28.75 10.04
C LYS A 33 -0.36 29.92 9.61
N LYS A 34 0.77 30.15 10.31
CA LYS A 34 1.75 31.17 9.90
C LYS A 34 2.37 30.87 8.53
N ALA A 35 2.58 29.60 8.18
CA ALA A 35 3.07 29.23 6.85
C ALA A 35 2.03 29.47 5.75
N LYS A 36 0.75 29.11 5.99
CA LYS A 36 -0.36 29.40 5.07
C LYS A 36 -0.59 30.92 4.93
N ASP A 37 -0.56 31.67 6.02
CA ASP A 37 -0.76 33.12 6.02
C ASP A 37 0.43 33.84 5.36
N ALA A 38 1.67 33.40 5.59
CA ALA A 38 2.85 33.94 4.93
C ALA A 38 2.89 33.65 3.42
N VAL A 39 2.33 32.54 2.96
CA VAL A 39 2.16 32.25 1.52
C VAL A 39 1.05 33.12 0.93
N LYS A 40 -0.04 33.33 1.67
CA LYS A 40 -1.18 34.16 1.25
C LYS A 40 -0.83 35.65 1.20
N GLU A 41 0.02 36.15 2.09
CA GLU A 41 0.60 37.49 2.02
C GLU A 41 1.69 37.62 0.94
N LYS A 42 2.57 36.62 0.77
CA LYS A 42 3.61 36.65 -0.29
C LYS A 42 3.08 36.57 -1.73
N VAL A 43 1.83 36.14 -1.92
CA VAL A 43 1.15 36.20 -3.22
C VAL A 43 0.53 37.58 -3.47
N LYS A 44 0.20 38.34 -2.42
CA LYS A 44 -0.26 39.73 -2.53
C LYS A 44 0.90 40.74 -2.60
N GLU A 45 2.07 40.38 -2.10
CA GLU A 45 3.20 41.31 -1.92
C GLU A 45 4.47 40.84 -2.67
N LYS A 46 4.35 40.67 -3.99
CA LYS A 46 5.51 40.59 -4.89
C LYS A 46 5.42 41.67 -5.96
N ALA A 47 5.71 42.90 -5.53
CA ALA A 47 6.41 43.88 -6.35
C ALA A 47 7.82 44.07 -5.77
N THR A 48 8.82 43.71 -6.59
CA THR A 48 10.22 44.17 -6.61
C THR A 48 11.20 43.84 -5.46
N GLU A 49 12.09 42.89 -5.76
CA GLU A 49 13.58 42.98 -5.71
C GLU A 49 14.24 44.02 -4.77
N ALA A 50 14.75 43.57 -3.61
CA ALA A 50 15.85 44.25 -2.87
C ALA A 50 16.46 43.45 -1.67
N LYS A 51 16.05 42.20 -1.38
CA LYS A 51 16.39 41.53 -0.10
C LYS A 51 17.44 40.41 -0.16
N ASP A 52 18.01 40.10 -1.31
CA ASP A 52 18.96 38.97 -1.46
C ASP A 52 20.35 39.21 -0.84
N LYS A 53 20.70 40.46 -0.48
CA LYS A 53 22.01 40.78 0.12
C LYS A 53 22.08 40.64 1.65
N ALA A 54 20.95 40.64 2.37
CA ALA A 54 20.96 40.58 3.84
C ALA A 54 20.95 39.15 4.40
N VAL A 55 20.35 38.20 3.69
CA VAL A 55 20.23 36.79 4.13
C VAL A 55 21.55 36.03 4.00
N ASN A 56 22.34 36.31 2.96
CA ASN A 56 23.63 35.63 2.72
C ASN A 56 24.70 35.95 3.77
N LYS A 57 24.66 37.13 4.41
CA LYS A 57 25.65 37.53 5.42
C LYS A 57 25.42 36.88 6.80
N ALA A 58 24.20 36.43 7.07
CA ALA A 58 23.85 35.69 8.29
C ALA A 58 24.07 34.18 8.16
N MET A 59 23.91 33.61 6.95
CA MET A 59 24.11 32.16 6.71
C MET A 59 25.58 31.73 6.73
N ASN A 60 26.52 32.56 6.27
CA ASN A 60 27.95 32.19 6.26
C ASN A 60 28.53 32.05 7.67
N LYS A 61 28.05 32.81 8.67
CA LYS A 61 28.51 32.70 10.06
C LYS A 61 28.01 31.45 10.80
N ALA A 62 26.97 30.78 10.30
CA ALA A 62 26.47 29.52 10.85
C ALA A 62 27.07 28.28 10.13
N ALA A 63 27.54 28.45 8.89
CA ALA A 63 28.19 27.39 8.12
C ALA A 63 29.60 27.06 8.65
N ASP A 64 30.35 28.05 9.13
CA ASP A 64 31.70 27.86 9.69
C ASP A 64 31.70 27.03 11.00
N ALA A 65 30.57 26.96 11.71
CA ALA A 65 30.41 26.15 12.92
C ALA A 65 30.07 24.67 12.65
N VAL A 66 29.67 24.34 11.42
CA VAL A 66 29.27 22.97 11.00
C VAL A 66 30.36 22.30 10.15
N GLY A 67 31.32 23.07 9.64
CA GLY A 67 32.44 22.60 8.80
C GLY A 67 33.47 21.69 9.47
N ASN A 68 33.40 21.46 10.79
CA ASN A 68 34.42 20.73 11.56
C ASN A 68 34.05 19.27 11.93
N LEU A 69 33.03 18.68 11.31
CA LEU A 69 32.76 17.24 11.38
C LEU A 69 32.84 16.63 9.97
N THR A 70 33.99 16.81 9.33
CA THR A 70 34.38 16.18 8.08
C THR A 70 35.06 14.84 8.38
N GLY A 71 34.45 13.74 7.97
CA GLY A 71 35.07 12.42 8.08
C GLY A 71 34.12 11.24 7.97
N ILE A 72 33.34 11.14 6.88
CA ILE A 72 32.80 9.84 6.46
C ILE A 72 33.05 9.65 4.97
N ASP A 73 33.95 8.72 4.71
CA ASP A 73 34.42 8.21 3.43
C ASP A 73 33.27 7.54 2.63
N MET A 74 33.07 7.92 1.37
CA MET A 74 31.98 7.46 0.50
C MET A 74 32.29 6.12 -0.21
N THR A 75 33.05 5.22 0.41
CA THR A 75 33.52 3.98 -0.25
C THR A 75 33.35 2.68 0.54
N ALA A 76 32.54 2.65 1.60
CA ALA A 76 32.31 1.42 2.37
C ALA A 76 30.90 0.80 2.17
N ARG A 77 30.87 -0.19 1.27
CA ARG A 77 30.12 -1.46 1.36
C ARG A 77 28.58 -1.47 1.25
N LEU A 78 28.15 -1.81 0.04
CA LEU A 78 27.07 -2.75 -0.28
C LEU A 78 27.32 -4.14 0.38
N THR A 79 27.26 -4.24 1.70
CA THR A 79 27.27 -5.54 2.40
C THR A 79 26.11 -5.63 3.37
N GLY A 80 24.89 -5.67 2.83
CA GLY A 80 23.76 -6.32 3.48
C GLY A 80 23.48 -7.60 2.69
N GLN A 81 23.54 -8.76 3.34
CA GLN A 81 23.03 -10.00 2.78
C GLN A 81 21.55 -9.84 2.36
N PRO A 82 21.12 -10.57 1.31
CA PRO A 82 19.79 -10.40 0.72
C PRO A 82 18.70 -10.75 1.74
N SER A 83 17.81 -9.79 2.01
CA SER A 83 16.50 -10.13 2.56
C SER A 83 15.74 -10.85 1.44
N ALA A 84 15.40 -12.11 1.68
CA ALA A 84 14.67 -12.97 0.75
C ALA A 84 13.21 -12.53 0.52
N ASP A 85 12.77 -11.41 1.14
CA ASP A 85 11.35 -11.08 1.25
C ASP A 85 10.89 -9.90 0.36
N MET A 86 11.78 -9.25 -0.40
CA MET A 86 11.40 -8.12 -1.29
C MET A 86 12.27 -8.01 -2.56
N PRO A 87 12.03 -8.83 -3.60
CA PRO A 87 12.84 -8.80 -4.83
C PRO A 87 12.64 -7.53 -5.69
N TYR A 88 11.59 -6.74 -5.48
CA TYR A 88 11.22 -5.61 -6.35
C TYR A 88 11.70 -4.22 -5.88
N LEU A 89 12.30 -4.14 -4.68
CA LEU A 89 12.69 -2.86 -4.04
C LEU A 89 14.11 -2.39 -4.38
N HIS A 90 14.90 -3.19 -5.11
CA HIS A 90 16.26 -2.82 -5.48
C HIS A 90 16.28 -2.15 -6.85
N GLY A 91 16.94 -0.98 -6.91
CA GLY A 91 17.06 -0.15 -8.11
C GLY A 91 17.43 -1.00 -9.32
N SER A 92 16.52 -1.10 -10.26
CA SER A 92 16.71 -1.98 -11.39
C SER A 92 17.80 -1.45 -12.31
N ASN A 93 18.52 -2.37 -12.96
CA ASN A 93 19.34 -2.02 -14.10
C ASN A 93 18.49 -1.66 -15.35
N LEU A 94 17.15 -1.70 -15.30
CA LEU A 94 16.29 -1.46 -16.47
C LEU A 94 16.45 -0.04 -17.01
N SER A 95 16.37 1.00 -16.18
CA SER A 95 16.57 2.38 -16.63
C SER A 95 18.00 2.65 -17.05
N LYS A 96 18.98 2.09 -16.32
CA LYS A 96 20.42 2.22 -16.61
C LYS A 96 20.84 1.52 -17.90
N SER A 97 20.13 0.47 -18.31
CA SER A 97 20.38 -0.24 -19.58
C SER A 97 20.03 0.59 -20.82
N GLY A 98 19.26 1.68 -20.66
CA GLY A 98 18.76 2.48 -21.77
C GLY A 98 17.63 1.83 -22.58
N ALA A 99 17.28 0.57 -22.29
CA ALA A 99 16.30 -0.22 -23.05
C ALA A 99 14.91 0.43 -23.13
N TYR A 100 14.54 1.23 -22.12
CA TYR A 100 13.24 1.91 -22.03
C TYR A 100 13.35 3.44 -22.11
N SER A 101 14.44 3.97 -22.67
CA SER A 101 14.69 5.41 -22.78
C SER A 101 13.57 6.18 -23.50
N LYS A 102 12.91 5.57 -24.49
CA LYS A 102 11.75 6.15 -25.18
C LYS A 102 10.57 6.34 -24.23
N LEU A 103 10.25 5.32 -23.43
CA LEU A 103 9.17 5.36 -22.45
C LEU A 103 9.44 6.36 -21.33
N THR A 104 10.66 6.38 -20.78
CA THR A 104 11.02 7.29 -19.69
C THR A 104 11.12 8.76 -20.12
N ASN A 105 11.18 9.04 -21.43
CA ASN A 105 11.13 10.39 -21.99
C ASN A 105 9.83 10.69 -22.75
N LEU A 106 8.84 9.79 -22.70
CA LEU A 106 7.59 9.90 -23.45
C LEU A 106 6.88 11.24 -23.21
N TYR A 107 6.83 11.66 -21.95
CA TYR A 107 6.21 12.91 -21.53
C TYR A 107 6.79 14.19 -22.16
N LYS A 108 8.01 14.14 -22.72
CA LYS A 108 8.65 15.30 -23.38
C LYS A 108 8.18 15.49 -24.81
N GLN A 109 7.51 14.49 -25.38
CA GLN A 109 7.11 14.49 -26.76
C GLN A 109 5.73 15.14 -26.92
N ASN A 110 5.56 15.87 -28.01
CA ASN A 110 4.29 16.46 -28.41
C ASN A 110 3.69 15.62 -29.54
N PHE A 111 2.99 14.56 -29.16
CA PHE A 111 2.30 13.70 -30.10
C PHE A 111 0.92 14.26 -30.45
N GLU A 112 0.46 13.95 -31.66
CA GLU A 112 -0.92 14.16 -32.08
C GLU A 112 -1.62 12.80 -32.19
N PRO A 113 -2.91 12.70 -31.84
CA PRO A 113 -3.65 11.46 -31.97
C PRO A 113 -3.72 10.98 -33.42
N SER A 114 -3.63 9.66 -33.63
CA SER A 114 -3.86 9.05 -34.93
C SER A 114 -5.30 9.24 -35.43
N LYS A 115 -5.51 9.05 -36.74
CA LYS A 115 -6.86 9.08 -37.34
C LYS A 115 -7.76 8.01 -36.72
N GLU A 116 -7.20 6.85 -36.43
CA GLU A 116 -7.88 5.73 -35.81
C GLU A 116 -8.27 6.05 -34.36
N ALA A 117 -7.37 6.66 -33.58
CA ALA A 117 -7.69 7.11 -32.23
C ALA A 117 -8.83 8.15 -32.24
N LEU A 118 -8.79 9.12 -33.15
CA LEU A 118 -9.85 10.12 -33.32
C LEU A 118 -11.21 9.51 -33.70
N ALA A 119 -11.20 8.41 -34.46
CA ALA A 119 -12.41 7.71 -34.87
C ALA A 119 -13.03 6.85 -33.74
N HIS A 120 -12.21 6.31 -32.84
CA HIS A 120 -12.63 5.33 -31.83
C HIS A 120 -12.76 5.90 -30.41
N GLU A 121 -12.03 6.95 -30.07
CA GLU A 121 -12.01 7.54 -28.73
C GLU A 121 -12.39 9.04 -28.79
N PRO A 122 -13.63 9.41 -28.39
CA PRO A 122 -14.09 10.80 -28.45
C PRO A 122 -13.22 11.79 -27.67
N PHE A 123 -12.56 11.36 -26.59
CA PHE A 123 -11.66 12.20 -25.82
C PHE A 123 -10.26 12.35 -26.44
N ALA A 124 -9.95 11.61 -27.52
CA ALA A 124 -8.67 11.74 -28.22
C ALA A 124 -8.49 13.15 -28.81
N ASN A 125 -9.57 13.88 -29.13
CA ASN A 125 -9.48 15.28 -29.58
C ASN A 125 -9.80 16.31 -28.49
N ASN A 126 -9.91 15.89 -27.23
CA ASN A 126 -10.39 16.76 -26.15
C ASN A 126 -9.24 17.54 -25.51
N GLU A 127 -9.24 18.87 -25.70
CA GLU A 127 -8.22 19.79 -25.19
C GLU A 127 -8.40 20.19 -23.71
N SER A 128 -9.45 19.72 -23.04
CA SER A 128 -9.64 20.01 -21.62
C SER A 128 -8.59 19.28 -20.76
N VAL A 129 -8.08 19.98 -19.75
CA VAL A 129 -7.16 19.44 -18.76
C VAL A 129 -7.98 18.94 -17.55
N PRO A 130 -7.95 17.64 -17.23
CA PRO A 130 -8.63 17.14 -16.03
C PRO A 130 -8.01 17.72 -14.75
N SER A 131 -8.80 17.79 -13.68
CA SER A 131 -8.33 18.34 -12.40
C SER A 131 -7.15 17.53 -11.83
N GLY A 132 -6.10 18.23 -11.40
CA GLY A 132 -4.88 17.61 -10.88
C GLY A 132 -3.86 17.16 -11.93
N TYR A 133 -4.16 17.36 -13.22
CA TYR A 133 -3.29 17.03 -14.36
C TYR A 133 -2.66 18.29 -14.95
N SER A 134 -1.57 18.12 -15.71
CA SER A 134 -0.91 19.20 -16.46
C SER A 134 -1.15 19.11 -17.96
N LYS A 135 -1.58 17.94 -18.46
CA LYS A 135 -1.87 17.68 -19.87
C LYS A 135 -3.36 17.47 -20.14
N SER A 136 -3.80 17.84 -21.35
CA SER A 136 -5.16 17.57 -21.83
C SER A 136 -5.39 16.07 -22.08
N TYR A 137 -6.65 15.66 -22.20
CA TYR A 137 -6.99 14.28 -22.63
C TYR A 137 -6.33 13.95 -23.97
N LYS A 138 -6.40 14.86 -24.94
CA LYS A 138 -5.74 14.73 -26.24
C LYS A 138 -4.25 14.44 -26.10
N GLN A 139 -3.53 15.26 -25.34
CA GLN A 139 -2.09 15.10 -25.16
C GLN A 139 -1.72 13.78 -24.46
N MET A 140 -2.49 13.37 -23.44
CA MET A 140 -2.27 12.10 -22.76
C MET A 140 -2.55 10.91 -23.69
N TYR A 141 -3.64 10.95 -24.46
CA TYR A 141 -4.08 9.84 -25.29
C TYR A 141 -3.21 9.67 -26.53
N ALA A 142 -2.74 10.77 -27.12
CA ALA A 142 -1.71 10.73 -28.14
C ALA A 142 -0.42 10.06 -27.63
N ALA A 143 -0.02 10.33 -26.39
CA ALA A 143 1.13 9.66 -25.79
C ALA A 143 0.91 8.15 -25.58
N TYR A 144 -0.33 7.70 -25.32
CA TYR A 144 -0.62 6.28 -25.09
C TYR A 144 -0.35 5.40 -26.31
N GLU A 145 -0.46 5.94 -27.52
CA GLU A 145 -0.11 5.23 -28.77
C GLU A 145 1.38 4.89 -28.87
N HIS A 146 2.21 5.53 -28.05
CA HIS A 146 3.66 5.40 -28.09
C HIS A 146 4.25 4.75 -26.83
N LEU A 147 3.40 4.23 -25.93
CA LEU A 147 3.84 3.39 -24.81
C LEU A 147 4.54 2.13 -25.34
N ASP A 148 5.57 1.67 -24.62
CA ASP A 148 6.34 0.50 -25.03
C ASP A 148 5.45 -0.77 -24.95
N PRO A 149 5.21 -1.47 -26.07
CA PRO A 149 4.31 -2.61 -26.11
C PRO A 149 4.79 -3.80 -25.29
N LYS A 150 6.08 -3.88 -24.90
CA LYS A 150 6.55 -4.91 -23.99
C LYS A 150 5.95 -4.74 -22.60
N LEU A 151 5.87 -3.50 -22.12
CA LEU A 151 5.33 -3.15 -20.80
C LEU A 151 3.82 -2.87 -20.85
N PHE A 152 3.33 -2.39 -21.97
CA PHE A 152 1.92 -2.04 -22.23
C PHE A 152 1.40 -2.86 -23.41
N PRO A 153 1.15 -4.17 -23.26
CA PRO A 153 0.80 -5.05 -24.37
C PRO A 153 -0.62 -4.84 -24.93
N LEU A 154 -1.49 -4.13 -24.20
CA LEU A 154 -2.84 -3.82 -24.67
C LEU A 154 -2.82 -2.62 -25.63
N GLN A 155 -2.30 -2.83 -26.84
CA GLN A 155 -2.22 -1.80 -27.89
C GLN A 155 -3.02 -2.20 -29.14
N PRO A 156 -3.57 -1.24 -29.90
CA PRO A 156 -3.62 0.20 -29.60
C PRO A 156 -4.57 0.52 -28.43
N TYR A 157 -4.24 1.56 -27.64
CA TYR A 157 -4.90 1.87 -26.37
C TYR A 157 -6.43 2.02 -26.45
N TYR A 158 -6.95 2.62 -27.52
CA TYR A 158 -8.38 2.92 -27.69
C TYR A 158 -9.24 1.67 -27.85
N LYS A 159 -8.63 0.49 -28.07
CA LYS A 159 -9.33 -0.80 -28.03
C LYS A 159 -9.59 -1.30 -26.62
N TYR A 160 -8.89 -0.78 -25.61
CA TYR A 160 -8.93 -1.31 -24.23
C TYR A 160 -9.35 -0.24 -23.21
N PRO A 161 -10.55 0.35 -23.34
CA PRO A 161 -10.94 1.56 -22.63
C PRO A 161 -11.06 1.39 -21.11
N THR A 162 -11.19 0.15 -20.60
CA THR A 162 -11.18 -0.13 -19.15
C THR A 162 -9.78 -0.05 -18.57
N PHE A 163 -8.79 -0.66 -19.22
CA PHE A 163 -7.40 -0.73 -18.72
C PHE A 163 -6.61 0.56 -18.94
N TYR A 164 -7.02 1.40 -19.90
CA TYR A 164 -6.52 2.78 -20.00
C TYR A 164 -7.41 3.78 -19.25
N ALA A 165 -8.57 3.33 -18.75
CA ALA A 165 -9.57 4.15 -18.08
C ALA A 165 -9.86 5.44 -18.87
N LEU A 166 -10.29 5.23 -20.12
CA LEU A 166 -10.57 6.28 -21.11
C LEU A 166 -11.88 7.00 -20.83
N GLY A 167 -11.87 8.30 -21.08
CA GLY A 167 -12.97 9.21 -20.78
C GLY A 167 -12.97 9.73 -19.34
N LYS A 168 -13.69 10.84 -19.15
CA LYS A 168 -13.79 11.55 -17.87
C LYS A 168 -14.35 10.67 -16.73
N ASP A 169 -15.37 9.86 -17.03
CA ASP A 169 -16.08 9.08 -16.01
C ASP A 169 -15.25 7.90 -15.50
N ARG A 170 -14.34 7.36 -16.34
CA ARG A 170 -13.47 6.25 -15.95
C ARG A 170 -12.19 6.71 -15.28
N LEU A 171 -11.87 8.01 -15.34
CA LEU A 171 -10.60 8.54 -14.85
C LEU A 171 -10.36 8.20 -13.37
N PHE A 172 -11.41 8.12 -12.57
CA PHE A 172 -11.34 7.84 -11.13
C PHE A 172 -11.49 6.36 -10.76
N ASN A 173 -11.95 5.51 -11.68
CA ASN A 173 -12.16 4.08 -11.44
C ASN A 173 -10.90 3.36 -10.92
N PRO A 174 -9.69 3.60 -11.46
CA PRO A 174 -8.47 2.98 -10.95
C PRO A 174 -8.26 3.21 -9.45
N LEU A 175 -8.51 4.44 -8.98
CA LEU A 175 -8.32 4.77 -7.57
C LEU A 175 -9.39 4.10 -6.69
N ALA A 176 -10.64 4.02 -7.18
CA ALA A 176 -11.70 3.31 -6.46
C ALA A 176 -11.37 1.82 -6.31
N TYR A 177 -10.98 1.13 -7.39
CA TYR A 177 -10.55 -0.27 -7.36
C TYR A 177 -9.37 -0.49 -6.41
N TYR A 178 -8.38 0.41 -6.47
CA TYR A 178 -7.24 0.38 -5.56
C TYR A 178 -7.68 0.46 -4.10
N LEU A 179 -8.53 1.42 -3.75
CA LEU A 179 -8.96 1.65 -2.36
C LEU A 179 -9.76 0.47 -1.81
N ASP A 180 -10.66 -0.11 -2.61
CA ASP A 180 -11.43 -1.29 -2.22
C ASP A 180 -10.51 -2.49 -1.97
N MET A 181 -9.56 -2.73 -2.86
CA MET A 181 -8.67 -3.87 -2.76
C MET A 181 -7.62 -3.69 -1.64
N ILE A 182 -7.04 -2.50 -1.46
CA ILE A 182 -6.00 -2.31 -0.44
C ILE A 182 -6.59 -2.37 0.98
N LYS A 183 -7.84 -1.97 1.17
CA LYS A 183 -8.54 -2.10 2.45
C LYS A 183 -8.52 -3.54 2.96
N MET A 184 -8.66 -4.52 2.07
CA MET A 184 -8.58 -5.94 2.40
C MET A 184 -7.26 -6.28 3.11
N PHE A 185 -6.13 -5.83 2.57
CA PHE A 185 -4.80 -6.12 3.12
C PHE A 185 -4.51 -5.33 4.40
N LEU A 186 -4.95 -4.07 4.48
CA LEU A 186 -4.64 -3.20 5.63
C LEU A 186 -5.48 -3.50 6.86
N THR A 187 -6.68 -4.07 6.68
CA THR A 187 -7.54 -4.50 7.79
C THR A 187 -7.22 -5.91 8.28
N ALA A 188 -6.37 -6.64 7.56
CA ALA A 188 -5.91 -7.98 7.90
C ALA A 188 -5.13 -8.03 9.23
N PRO A 189 -5.44 -8.96 10.15
CA PRO A 189 -4.50 -9.33 11.20
C PRO A 189 -3.17 -9.84 10.60
N MET A 190 -2.05 -9.57 11.27
CA MET A 190 -0.76 -10.12 10.81
C MET A 190 -0.79 -11.66 10.83
N GLY A 191 -0.31 -12.28 9.75
CA GLY A 191 -0.31 -13.75 9.58
C GLY A 191 -1.68 -14.34 9.23
N TYR A 192 -2.68 -13.53 8.90
CA TYR A 192 -3.98 -14.03 8.45
C TYR A 192 -3.92 -14.52 7.01
N GLU A 193 -4.05 -15.83 6.81
CA GLU A 193 -4.03 -16.51 5.50
C GLU A 193 -5.42 -16.60 4.83
N GLY A 194 -6.47 -16.03 5.43
CA GLY A 194 -7.86 -16.24 5.01
C GLY A 194 -8.42 -15.25 3.98
N TYR A 195 -7.62 -14.34 3.41
CA TYR A 195 -8.10 -13.44 2.37
C TYR A 195 -8.17 -14.10 0.99
N GLU A 196 -9.10 -13.62 0.16
CA GLU A 196 -9.18 -14.01 -1.24
C GLU A 196 -7.84 -13.74 -1.93
N LYS A 197 -7.26 -14.79 -2.47
CA LYS A 197 -6.07 -14.69 -3.31
C LYS A 197 -6.43 -13.89 -4.55
N LEU A 198 -5.53 -13.02 -4.99
CA LEU A 198 -5.78 -12.17 -6.15
C LEU A 198 -5.84 -13.03 -7.41
N GLY A 199 -7.02 -13.03 -8.06
CA GLY A 199 -7.27 -13.74 -9.30
C GLY A 199 -6.97 -12.93 -10.56
N ILE A 200 -7.60 -13.33 -11.66
CA ILE A 200 -7.47 -12.69 -12.97
C ILE A 200 -8.75 -11.96 -13.36
N VAL A 201 -8.58 -10.94 -14.20
CA VAL A 201 -9.67 -10.30 -14.95
C VAL A 201 -9.54 -10.71 -16.42
N GLY A 202 -10.43 -11.58 -16.86
CA GLY A 202 -10.42 -12.15 -18.21
C GLY A 202 -11.45 -11.54 -19.14
N TYR A 203 -11.30 -11.86 -20.43
CA TYR A 203 -12.36 -11.69 -21.42
C TYR A 203 -13.70 -12.20 -20.88
N ASN A 204 -14.71 -11.35 -21.00
CA ASN A 204 -16.08 -11.71 -20.69
C ASN A 204 -16.99 -10.90 -21.61
N ALA A 205 -17.88 -11.58 -22.33
CA ALA A 205 -18.72 -10.96 -23.36
C ALA A 205 -19.59 -9.80 -22.85
N THR A 206 -19.88 -9.73 -21.55
CA THR A 206 -20.70 -8.66 -20.96
C THR A 206 -19.93 -7.68 -20.09
N LYS A 207 -18.80 -8.08 -19.50
CA LYS A 207 -18.02 -7.24 -18.57
C LYS A 207 -16.75 -6.66 -19.17
N ASN A 208 -15.96 -7.47 -19.87
CA ASN A 208 -14.69 -7.07 -20.48
C ASN A 208 -14.59 -7.63 -21.92
N PRO A 209 -15.52 -7.28 -22.82
CA PRO A 209 -15.52 -7.80 -24.19
C PRO A 209 -14.28 -7.35 -24.98
N GLU A 210 -13.60 -6.30 -24.53
CA GLU A 210 -12.41 -5.73 -25.16
C GLU A 210 -11.12 -6.54 -24.98
N LEU A 211 -11.08 -7.48 -24.05
CA LEU A 211 -9.88 -8.27 -23.77
C LEU A 211 -9.67 -9.37 -24.82
N VAL A 212 -9.43 -8.94 -26.05
CA VAL A 212 -9.16 -9.78 -27.21
C VAL A 212 -8.00 -9.17 -27.98
N SER A 213 -6.99 -9.97 -28.30
CA SER A 213 -5.86 -9.53 -29.13
C SER A 213 -6.28 -9.30 -30.59
N ALA A 214 -5.37 -8.75 -31.39
CA ALA A 214 -5.61 -8.46 -32.80
C ALA A 214 -5.96 -9.70 -33.65
N ASP A 215 -5.46 -10.88 -33.27
CA ASP A 215 -5.72 -12.16 -33.92
C ASP A 215 -6.93 -12.92 -33.34
N GLY A 216 -7.68 -12.32 -32.40
CA GLY A 216 -8.90 -12.90 -31.84
C GLY A 216 -8.69 -13.77 -30.59
N GLN A 217 -7.47 -13.88 -30.07
CA GLN A 217 -7.19 -14.60 -28.83
C GLN A 217 -7.77 -13.86 -27.62
N LYS A 218 -8.55 -14.57 -26.79
CA LYS A 218 -9.10 -14.05 -25.55
C LYS A 218 -7.99 -13.86 -24.52
N LEU A 219 -7.97 -12.68 -23.91
CA LEU A 219 -6.92 -12.25 -22.99
C LEU A 219 -7.39 -12.24 -21.54
N ALA A 220 -6.43 -12.28 -20.62
CA ALA A 220 -6.62 -11.97 -19.22
C ALA A 220 -5.47 -11.14 -18.68
N MET A 221 -5.78 -10.33 -17.67
CA MET A 221 -4.83 -9.55 -16.91
C MET A 221 -4.89 -9.97 -15.44
N GLN A 222 -3.84 -9.69 -14.68
CA GLN A 222 -3.89 -9.77 -13.22
C GLN A 222 -4.93 -8.75 -12.71
N VAL A 223 -5.71 -9.07 -11.68
CA VAL A 223 -6.80 -8.18 -11.24
C VAL A 223 -6.29 -6.81 -10.78
N ASP A 224 -5.07 -6.73 -10.26
CA ASP A 224 -4.43 -5.48 -9.84
C ASP A 224 -4.02 -4.57 -11.02
N GLU A 225 -4.03 -5.07 -12.25
CA GLU A 225 -3.82 -4.24 -13.44
C GLU A 225 -4.99 -3.29 -13.72
N LEU A 226 -6.16 -3.50 -13.11
CA LEU A 226 -7.29 -2.56 -13.18
C LEU A 226 -6.95 -1.18 -12.62
N PHE A 227 -5.93 -1.08 -11.76
CA PHE A 227 -5.40 0.21 -11.30
C PHE A 227 -3.94 0.44 -11.69
N ARG A 228 -3.07 -0.58 -11.64
CA ARG A 228 -1.64 -0.41 -11.98
C ARG A 228 -1.43 0.05 -13.41
N TYR A 229 -2.14 -0.58 -14.36
CA TYR A 229 -2.02 -0.30 -15.79
C TYR A 229 -2.40 1.15 -16.14
N PRO A 230 -3.60 1.65 -15.82
CA PRO A 230 -3.98 3.02 -16.16
C PRO A 230 -3.17 4.06 -15.37
N MET A 231 -2.81 3.80 -14.12
CA MET A 231 -1.97 4.73 -13.34
C MET A 231 -0.56 4.87 -13.93
N ALA A 232 0.05 3.76 -14.36
CA ALA A 232 1.36 3.78 -15.01
C ALA A 232 1.32 4.46 -16.38
N ALA A 233 0.34 4.14 -17.23
CA ALA A 233 0.17 4.79 -18.54
C ALA A 233 0.07 6.31 -18.39
N ARG A 234 -0.74 6.79 -17.45
CA ARG A 234 -0.88 8.22 -17.11
C ARG A 234 0.41 8.83 -16.63
N PHE A 235 1.12 8.15 -15.74
CA PHE A 235 2.37 8.66 -15.22
C PHE A 235 3.41 8.88 -16.34
N PHE A 236 3.57 7.94 -17.28
CA PHE A 236 4.52 8.15 -18.39
C PHE A 236 4.07 9.24 -19.38
N ALA A 237 2.78 9.50 -19.50
CA ALA A 237 2.26 10.58 -20.33
C ALA A 237 2.38 11.97 -19.67
N ASP A 238 2.11 12.06 -18.36
CA ASP A 238 2.07 13.29 -17.57
C ASP A 238 2.66 13.07 -16.15
N PRO A 239 3.99 12.89 -16.01
CA PRO A 239 4.60 12.53 -14.72
C PRO A 239 4.67 13.71 -13.75
N ASN A 240 4.73 14.94 -14.27
CA ASN A 240 4.91 16.16 -13.49
C ASN A 240 3.58 16.82 -13.11
N CYS A 241 2.58 16.02 -12.70
CA CYS A 241 1.29 16.51 -12.23
C CYS A 241 0.88 15.87 -10.90
N LYS A 242 0.00 16.55 -10.16
CA LYS A 242 -0.40 16.13 -8.81
C LYS A 242 -1.02 14.75 -8.80
N SER A 243 -1.90 14.45 -9.76
CA SER A 243 -2.59 13.17 -9.85
C SER A 243 -1.63 12.00 -10.10
N SER A 244 -0.64 12.17 -10.98
CA SER A 244 0.36 11.13 -11.28
C SER A 244 1.30 10.86 -10.10
N VAL A 245 1.79 11.91 -9.44
CA VAL A 245 2.68 11.77 -8.26
C VAL A 245 1.93 11.16 -7.08
N TRP A 246 0.64 11.51 -6.91
CA TRP A 246 -0.22 10.88 -5.91
C TRP A 246 -0.45 9.40 -6.19
N ALA A 247 -0.75 9.04 -7.45
CA ALA A 247 -0.93 7.65 -7.86
C ALA A 247 0.35 6.82 -7.64
N LEU A 248 1.53 7.38 -7.93
CA LEU A 248 2.82 6.73 -7.60
C LEU A 248 2.92 6.43 -6.10
N GLY A 249 2.57 7.38 -5.22
CA GLY A 249 2.59 7.15 -3.78
C GLY A 249 1.65 6.03 -3.32
N MET A 250 0.48 5.90 -3.97
CA MET A 250 -0.43 4.78 -3.73
C MET A 250 0.19 3.45 -4.17
N LEU A 251 0.74 3.37 -5.38
CA LEU A 251 1.39 2.16 -5.87
C LEU A 251 2.53 1.72 -4.95
N LEU A 252 3.36 2.66 -4.50
CA LEU A 252 4.41 2.39 -3.52
C LEU A 252 3.88 1.85 -2.19
N ALA A 253 2.77 2.39 -1.67
CA ALA A 253 2.15 1.87 -0.46
C ALA A 253 1.65 0.43 -0.63
N TYR A 254 1.15 0.09 -1.82
CA TYR A 254 0.73 -1.26 -2.14
C TYR A 254 1.90 -2.24 -2.29
N GLU A 255 3.10 -1.74 -2.55
CA GLU A 255 4.33 -2.52 -2.54
C GLU A 255 5.02 -2.54 -1.17
N SER A 256 4.41 -1.98 -0.12
CA SER A 256 4.96 -2.04 1.23
C SER A 256 4.84 -3.44 1.81
N THR A 257 5.76 -3.83 2.71
CA THR A 257 5.78 -5.16 3.36
C THR A 257 4.51 -5.47 4.14
N ARG A 258 3.73 -4.45 4.52
CA ARG A 258 2.44 -4.61 5.17
C ARG A 258 1.36 -5.18 4.24
N VAL A 259 1.51 -4.99 2.93
CA VAL A 259 0.61 -5.46 1.89
C VAL A 259 1.16 -6.78 1.33
N THR A 260 0.77 -7.89 1.95
CA THR A 260 1.12 -9.24 1.49
C THR A 260 0.07 -9.75 0.50
N ALA A 261 0.12 -9.22 -0.73
CA ALA A 261 -0.73 -9.70 -1.81
C ALA A 261 -0.29 -11.10 -2.28
N VAL A 262 -1.04 -12.13 -1.88
CA VAL A 262 -0.87 -13.49 -2.41
C VAL A 262 -1.66 -13.63 -3.70
N ARG A 263 -0.95 -13.88 -4.79
CA ARG A 263 -1.53 -14.10 -6.12
C ARG A 263 -1.60 -15.60 -6.38
N GLU A 264 -2.75 -16.09 -6.81
CA GLU A 264 -2.93 -17.50 -7.18
C GLU A 264 -3.40 -17.58 -8.61
N TYR A 265 -2.43 -17.86 -9.48
CA TYR A 265 -2.66 -18.13 -10.89
C TYR A 265 -2.38 -19.60 -11.16
N ALA A 266 -3.06 -20.17 -12.16
CA ALA A 266 -2.80 -21.54 -12.61
C ALA A 266 -1.39 -21.74 -13.21
N VAL A 267 -0.67 -20.64 -13.46
CA VAL A 267 0.69 -20.63 -14.01
C VAL A 267 1.68 -20.03 -13.03
N SER A 268 2.89 -20.59 -13.00
CA SER A 268 4.01 -20.15 -12.17
C SER A 268 4.65 -18.83 -12.65
N GLY A 269 4.10 -18.22 -13.69
CA GLY A 269 4.60 -16.99 -14.29
C GLY A 269 3.46 -16.09 -14.77
N ASN A 270 3.82 -15.01 -15.45
CA ASN A 270 2.91 -14.02 -15.99
C ASN A 270 2.80 -14.10 -17.52
N THR A 271 3.17 -15.21 -18.15
CA THR A 271 3.13 -15.35 -19.61
C THR A 271 2.48 -16.67 -19.99
N GLY A 272 1.92 -16.74 -21.19
CA GLY A 272 1.24 -17.94 -21.69
C GLY A 272 -0.19 -18.09 -21.19
N VAL A 273 -0.61 -19.32 -20.90
CA VAL A 273 -2.02 -19.65 -20.59
C VAL A 273 -2.41 -19.13 -19.21
N ALA A 274 -3.32 -18.16 -19.15
CA ALA A 274 -3.85 -17.64 -17.89
C ALA A 274 -4.92 -18.58 -17.28
N ASP A 275 -5.79 -19.12 -18.13
CA ASP A 275 -6.79 -20.13 -17.77
C ASP A 275 -7.05 -21.04 -18.98
N ALA A 276 -6.61 -22.29 -18.88
CA ALA A 276 -6.74 -23.26 -19.97
C ALA A 276 -8.20 -23.65 -20.25
N LYS A 277 -9.06 -23.71 -19.22
CA LYS A 277 -10.47 -24.09 -19.36
C LYS A 277 -11.27 -22.99 -20.04
N ALA A 278 -10.97 -21.74 -19.70
CA ALA A 278 -11.61 -20.58 -20.30
C ALA A 278 -10.94 -20.13 -21.61
N GLY A 279 -9.81 -20.74 -22.00
CA GLY A 279 -9.03 -20.39 -23.19
C GLY A 279 -8.44 -18.99 -23.12
N LEU A 280 -8.03 -18.54 -21.93
CA LEU A 280 -7.51 -17.20 -21.68
C LEU A 280 -5.98 -17.20 -21.68
N MET A 281 -5.40 -16.17 -22.29
CA MET A 281 -3.94 -15.98 -22.36
C MET A 281 -3.52 -14.67 -21.69
N PHE A 282 -2.38 -14.69 -20.99
CA PHE A 282 -1.71 -13.47 -20.57
C PHE A 282 -1.01 -12.81 -21.77
N PRO A 283 -1.11 -11.48 -21.93
CA PRO A 283 -0.54 -10.78 -23.08
C PRO A 283 0.94 -10.35 -22.87
N TYR A 284 1.58 -10.75 -21.77
CA TYR A 284 2.94 -10.31 -21.44
C TYR A 284 4.01 -11.11 -22.18
N ALA A 285 5.11 -10.43 -22.52
CA ALA A 285 6.29 -11.07 -23.08
C ALA A 285 7.11 -11.81 -22.01
N ALA A 286 7.81 -12.89 -22.40
CA ALA A 286 8.66 -13.66 -21.50
C ALA A 286 9.72 -12.75 -20.85
N GLY A 287 9.85 -12.85 -19.53
CA GLY A 287 10.81 -12.08 -18.74
C GLY A 287 10.43 -10.61 -18.49
N VAL A 288 9.24 -10.16 -18.90
CA VAL A 288 8.73 -8.83 -18.57
C VAL A 288 7.78 -8.92 -17.39
N SER A 289 8.01 -8.12 -16.36
CA SER A 289 7.15 -8.03 -15.18
C SER A 289 6.25 -6.79 -15.26
N PRO A 290 4.95 -6.88 -14.92
CA PRO A 290 4.12 -5.70 -14.73
C PRO A 290 4.73 -4.68 -13.76
N TYR A 291 5.49 -5.14 -12.75
CA TYR A 291 6.19 -4.29 -11.78
C TYR A 291 7.34 -3.47 -12.38
N ASP A 292 7.84 -3.85 -13.57
CA ASP A 292 8.89 -3.09 -14.26
C ASP A 292 8.41 -1.67 -14.60
N ARG A 293 7.10 -1.47 -14.78
CA ARG A 293 6.53 -0.12 -14.96
C ARG A 293 6.76 0.75 -13.72
N GLU A 294 6.47 0.22 -12.54
CA GLU A 294 6.56 0.98 -11.29
C GLU A 294 8.00 1.31 -10.95
N VAL A 295 8.91 0.38 -11.18
CA VAL A 295 10.36 0.62 -11.12
C VAL A 295 10.76 1.80 -12.02
N LEU A 296 10.35 1.80 -13.29
CA LEU A 296 10.64 2.89 -14.21
C LEU A 296 9.94 4.20 -13.82
N MET A 297 8.74 4.15 -13.23
CA MET A 297 8.05 5.33 -12.69
C MET A 297 8.85 5.98 -11.56
N ARG A 298 9.44 5.18 -10.65
CA ARG A 298 10.33 5.70 -9.59
C ARG A 298 11.54 6.42 -10.19
N ASP A 299 12.19 5.81 -11.18
CA ASP A 299 13.36 6.40 -11.85
C ASP A 299 13.02 7.72 -12.53
N VAL A 300 11.89 7.77 -13.26
CA VAL A 300 11.39 9.00 -13.86
C VAL A 300 11.04 10.02 -12.77
N ALA A 301 10.39 9.63 -11.67
CA ALA A 301 10.07 10.54 -10.57
C ALA A 301 11.32 11.18 -9.96
N CYS A 302 12.39 10.41 -9.73
CA CYS A 302 13.64 10.89 -9.15
C CYS A 302 14.44 11.84 -10.05
N VAL A 303 14.11 11.92 -11.35
CA VAL A 303 14.90 12.67 -12.34
C VAL A 303 14.09 13.77 -13.04
N ALA A 304 12.81 13.53 -13.31
CA ALA A 304 12.01 14.35 -14.21
C ALA A 304 10.93 15.18 -13.52
N VAL A 305 10.44 14.74 -12.36
CA VAL A 305 9.35 15.40 -11.64
C VAL A 305 9.92 16.53 -10.79
N ASP A 306 9.19 17.63 -10.63
CA ASP A 306 9.60 18.70 -9.73
C ASP A 306 9.67 18.18 -8.28
N ILE A 307 10.85 18.30 -7.68
CA ILE A 307 11.07 17.87 -6.29
C ILE A 307 10.11 18.55 -5.31
N ASN A 308 9.67 19.78 -5.57
CA ASN A 308 8.70 20.48 -4.72
C ASN A 308 7.31 19.86 -4.84
N LEU A 309 6.92 19.35 -6.02
CA LEU A 309 5.69 18.61 -6.20
C LEU A 309 5.72 17.28 -5.44
N ILE A 310 6.85 16.57 -5.48
CA ILE A 310 7.08 15.35 -4.69
C ILE A 310 6.97 15.68 -3.19
N ALA A 311 7.72 16.69 -2.72
CA ALA A 311 7.74 17.09 -1.32
C ALA A 311 6.37 17.54 -0.80
N THR A 312 5.61 18.28 -1.62
CA THR A 312 4.23 18.67 -1.31
C THR A 312 3.33 17.44 -1.21
N THR A 313 3.48 16.49 -2.12
CA THR A 313 2.69 15.24 -2.10
C THR A 313 2.98 14.36 -0.90
N VAL A 314 4.24 14.28 -0.47
CA VAL A 314 4.62 13.62 0.78
C VAL A 314 3.92 14.27 1.98
N ASN A 315 3.91 15.61 2.06
CA ASN A 315 3.20 16.31 3.14
C ASN A 315 1.68 16.07 3.09
N ASP A 316 1.08 16.08 1.90
CA ASP A 316 -0.36 15.84 1.76
C ASP A 316 -0.73 14.44 2.26
N PHE A 317 0.11 13.42 2.04
CA PHE A 317 -0.10 12.10 2.64
C PHE A 317 -0.09 12.15 4.17
N TYR A 318 0.89 12.80 4.78
CA TYR A 318 0.93 12.93 6.23
C TYR A 318 -0.24 13.78 6.78
N GLU A 319 -0.69 14.82 6.07
CA GLU A 319 -1.91 15.55 6.43
C GLU A 319 -3.14 14.64 6.40
N MET A 320 -3.20 13.71 5.44
CA MET A 320 -4.27 12.72 5.37
C MET A 320 -4.21 11.68 6.50
N VAL A 321 -3.03 11.36 7.07
CA VAL A 321 -2.93 10.53 8.29
C VAL A 321 -3.64 11.21 9.47
N GLU A 322 -3.44 12.51 9.62
CA GLU A 322 -4.01 13.30 10.71
C GLU A 322 -5.53 13.51 10.55
N THR A 323 -5.98 13.72 9.31
CA THR A 323 -7.36 14.15 9.02
C THR A 323 -8.33 13.00 8.70
N SER A 324 -7.82 11.83 8.30
CA SER A 324 -8.67 10.69 7.95
C SER A 324 -9.40 10.14 9.18
N LYS A 325 -10.69 9.85 9.03
CA LYS A 325 -11.49 9.22 10.09
C LYS A 325 -11.34 7.70 10.10
N GLU A 326 -11.15 7.11 8.94
CA GLU A 326 -11.05 5.67 8.75
C GLU A 326 -9.64 5.15 9.11
N PRO A 327 -9.51 4.23 10.08
CA PRO A 327 -8.19 3.75 10.52
C PRO A 327 -7.35 3.12 9.39
N HIS A 328 -7.95 2.33 8.50
CA HIS A 328 -7.23 1.72 7.37
C HIS A 328 -6.71 2.76 6.37
N LEU A 329 -7.39 3.90 6.19
CA LEU A 329 -6.90 4.99 5.35
C LEU A 329 -5.72 5.70 5.99
N LYS A 330 -5.70 5.85 7.32
CA LYS A 330 -4.51 6.37 8.02
C LYS A 330 -3.28 5.51 7.75
N VAL A 331 -3.42 4.19 7.82
CA VAL A 331 -2.34 3.26 7.47
C VAL A 331 -1.90 3.46 6.03
N LEU A 332 -2.84 3.49 5.08
CA LEU A 332 -2.54 3.72 3.66
C LEU A 332 -1.71 4.99 3.45
N TYR A 333 -2.20 6.15 3.93
CA TYR A 333 -1.54 7.42 3.70
C TYR A 333 -0.19 7.49 4.43
N MET A 334 -0.08 6.87 5.59
CA MET A 334 1.20 6.74 6.31
C MET A 334 2.22 5.95 5.49
N LEU A 335 1.83 4.80 4.93
CA LEU A 335 2.70 4.01 4.05
C LEU A 335 3.06 4.79 2.79
N ALA A 336 2.10 5.43 2.11
CA ALA A 336 2.36 6.23 0.92
C ALA A 336 3.35 7.38 1.20
N GLY A 337 3.18 8.10 2.31
CA GLY A 337 4.08 9.16 2.75
C GLY A 337 5.49 8.64 3.07
N ASN A 338 5.58 7.51 3.78
CA ASN A 338 6.85 6.88 4.13
C ASN A 338 7.64 6.41 2.90
N GLU A 339 6.98 5.67 2.01
CA GLU A 339 7.60 5.11 0.81
C GLU A 339 7.99 6.23 -0.17
N MET A 340 7.14 7.24 -0.38
CA MET A 340 7.48 8.41 -1.21
C MET A 340 8.64 9.20 -0.64
N TYR A 341 8.69 9.41 0.69
CA TYR A 341 9.80 10.11 1.32
C TYR A 341 11.11 9.37 1.08
N LYS A 342 11.14 8.07 1.42
CA LYS A 342 12.34 7.24 1.43
C LYS A 342 12.84 6.85 0.03
N HIS A 343 11.94 6.57 -0.91
CA HIS A 343 12.32 6.01 -2.21
C HIS A 343 12.28 7.03 -3.35
N ILE A 344 11.62 8.17 -3.17
CA ILE A 344 11.49 9.19 -4.22
C ILE A 344 12.13 10.51 -3.79
N LEU A 345 11.68 11.10 -2.67
CA LEU A 345 12.13 12.42 -2.28
C LEU A 345 13.64 12.45 -1.95
N THR A 346 14.12 11.52 -1.13
CA THR A 346 15.55 11.47 -0.74
C THR A 346 16.47 11.03 -1.87
N GLU A 347 15.94 10.24 -2.81
CA GLU A 347 16.66 9.72 -3.99
C GLU A 347 16.59 10.66 -5.20
N HIS A 348 15.81 11.74 -5.11
CA HIS A 348 15.68 12.71 -6.19
C HIS A 348 17.02 13.39 -6.49
N LYS A 349 17.35 13.59 -7.78
CA LYS A 349 18.62 14.19 -8.24
C LYS A 349 18.93 15.55 -7.57
N ASP A 350 17.88 16.27 -7.20
CA ASP A 350 17.94 17.62 -6.60
C ASP A 350 17.85 17.64 -5.07
N TYR A 351 17.75 16.47 -4.42
CA TYR A 351 17.56 16.39 -2.97
C TYR A 351 18.72 17.01 -2.19
N LYS A 352 19.97 16.63 -2.49
CA LYS A 352 21.16 17.14 -1.78
C LYS A 352 21.21 18.67 -1.73
N ARG A 353 20.83 19.34 -2.84
CA ARG A 353 20.80 20.80 -2.95
C ARG A 353 19.65 21.45 -2.20
N ASN A 354 18.58 20.70 -1.90
CA ASN A 354 17.35 21.21 -1.31
C ASN A 354 17.03 20.63 0.07
N LYS A 355 17.87 19.73 0.62
CA LYS A 355 17.60 18.97 1.85
C LYS A 355 17.10 19.84 3.01
N GLY A 356 17.70 21.02 3.21
CA GLY A 356 17.31 21.95 4.28
C GLY A 356 15.87 22.51 4.17
N LYS A 357 15.22 22.35 3.01
CA LYS A 357 13.82 22.76 2.78
C LYS A 357 12.80 21.68 3.14
N PHE A 358 13.24 20.43 3.37
CA PHE A 358 12.34 19.27 3.55
C PHE A 358 12.23 18.80 4.99
N ASN A 359 12.44 19.70 5.95
CA ASN A 359 12.39 19.38 7.38
C ASN A 359 11.00 18.87 7.82
N SER A 360 9.90 19.40 7.24
CA SER A 360 8.54 18.94 7.57
C SER A 360 8.32 17.48 7.19
N GLN A 361 8.83 17.08 6.02
CA GLN A 361 8.72 15.71 5.53
C GLN A 361 9.59 14.78 6.38
N LEU A 362 10.83 15.18 6.69
CA LEU A 362 11.73 14.42 7.56
C LEU A 362 11.13 14.20 8.95
N MET A 363 10.55 15.24 9.55
CA MET A 363 9.91 15.14 10.87
C MET A 363 8.73 14.16 10.85
N SER A 364 7.87 14.26 9.84
CA SER A 364 6.70 13.39 9.70
C SER A 364 7.12 11.93 9.45
N TYR A 365 8.10 11.71 8.57
CA TYR A 365 8.69 10.39 8.34
C TYR A 365 9.28 9.80 9.63
N THR A 366 10.04 10.60 10.39
CA THR A 366 10.64 10.15 11.66
C THR A 366 9.59 9.79 12.70
N ARG A 367 8.45 10.50 12.72
CA ARG A 367 7.32 10.20 13.61
C ARG A 367 6.60 8.91 13.19
N TYR A 368 6.45 8.67 11.90
CA TYR A 368 5.59 7.62 11.36
C TYR A 368 6.32 6.42 10.76
N ASN A 369 7.64 6.29 10.94
CA ASN A 369 8.40 5.16 10.42
C ASN A 369 9.01 4.32 11.57
N ASN A 370 8.48 3.11 11.78
CA ASN A 370 8.94 2.16 12.81
C ASN A 370 8.94 2.71 14.25
N THR A 371 7.93 3.49 14.59
CA THR A 371 7.73 4.08 15.94
C THR A 371 6.55 3.43 16.67
N PRO A 372 6.37 3.68 17.98
CA PRO A 372 5.14 3.27 18.69
C PRO A 372 3.86 3.81 18.03
N GLU A 373 3.90 5.05 17.53
CA GLU A 373 2.75 5.65 16.85
C GLU A 373 2.42 4.99 15.51
N TYR A 374 3.44 4.55 14.76
CA TYR A 374 3.23 3.69 13.60
C TYR A 374 2.46 2.42 13.99
N ALA A 375 2.90 1.75 15.06
CA ALA A 375 2.25 0.53 15.53
C ALA A 375 0.82 0.78 16.00
N GLU A 376 0.55 1.91 16.68
CA GLU A 376 -0.81 2.30 17.08
C GLU A 376 -1.73 2.51 15.88
N ILE A 377 -1.27 3.23 14.85
CA ILE A 377 -2.04 3.46 13.62
C ILE A 377 -2.33 2.14 12.90
N VAL A 378 -1.33 1.26 12.78
CA VAL A 378 -1.51 -0.07 12.17
C VAL A 378 -2.49 -0.93 12.97
N ASN A 379 -2.33 -1.00 14.30
CA ASN A 379 -3.19 -1.82 15.16
C ASN A 379 -4.64 -1.33 15.14
N ALA A 380 -4.86 -0.02 15.05
CA ALA A 380 -6.21 0.56 14.97
C ALA A 380 -6.96 0.17 13.69
N ALA A 381 -6.24 -0.18 12.61
CA ALA A 381 -6.86 -0.60 11.35
C ALA A 381 -7.26 -2.08 11.30
N VAL A 382 -6.68 -2.91 12.16
CA VAL A 382 -6.90 -4.36 12.13
C VAL A 382 -8.34 -4.68 12.54
N VAL A 383 -9.08 -5.32 11.63
CA VAL A 383 -10.39 -5.89 11.91
C VAL A 383 -10.18 -7.35 12.25
N THR A 384 -10.28 -7.69 13.54
CA THR A 384 -10.25 -9.10 13.95
C THR A 384 -11.59 -9.73 13.62
N PRO A 385 -11.65 -10.76 12.75
CA PRO A 385 -12.91 -11.46 12.48
C PRO A 385 -13.48 -12.02 13.77
N GLU A 386 -14.81 -12.02 13.90
CA GLU A 386 -15.45 -12.63 15.07
C GLU A 386 -15.06 -14.13 15.13
N PRO A 387 -14.60 -14.63 16.28
CA PRO A 387 -14.28 -16.03 16.48
C PRO A 387 -15.40 -16.97 16.00
N PRO A 388 -15.07 -18.10 15.35
CA PRO A 388 -16.09 -19.07 14.97
C PRO A 388 -16.77 -19.64 16.22
N THR A 389 -18.07 -19.96 16.10
CA THR A 389 -18.82 -20.58 17.18
C THR A 389 -18.61 -22.09 17.18
N MET A 390 -18.09 -22.63 18.28
CA MET A 390 -17.74 -24.04 18.43
C MET A 390 -18.42 -24.65 19.66
N ASP A 391 -18.79 -25.91 19.52
CA ASP A 391 -19.08 -26.77 20.68
C ASP A 391 -17.76 -27.40 21.15
N LEU A 392 -17.40 -27.15 22.41
CA LEU A 392 -16.11 -27.57 22.96
C LEU A 392 -16.20 -29.04 23.37
N LYS A 393 -15.54 -29.92 22.62
CA LYS A 393 -15.47 -31.35 22.91
C LYS A 393 -14.25 -31.67 23.81
N PRO A 394 -14.45 -32.29 24.98
CA PRO A 394 -13.35 -32.76 25.81
C PRO A 394 -12.66 -33.97 25.17
N GLY A 395 -11.35 -34.05 25.31
CA GLY A 395 -10.58 -35.28 25.06
C GLY A 395 -10.61 -36.22 26.26
N ALA A 396 -10.09 -37.44 26.13
CA ALA A 396 -10.09 -38.45 27.20
C ALA A 396 -9.48 -37.98 28.54
N MET A 397 -8.55 -37.02 28.50
CA MET A 397 -7.83 -36.54 29.69
C MET A 397 -8.57 -35.47 30.49
N ASP A 398 -9.71 -34.95 30.02
CA ASP A 398 -10.37 -33.80 30.63
C ASP A 398 -10.68 -34.02 32.11
N LYS A 399 -11.43 -35.06 32.47
CA LYS A 399 -11.83 -35.28 33.87
C LYS A 399 -10.65 -35.44 34.83
N GLN A 400 -9.51 -35.93 34.35
CA GLN A 400 -8.32 -36.17 35.16
C GLN A 400 -7.54 -34.88 35.46
N LEU A 401 -7.47 -33.98 34.47
CA LEU A 401 -6.58 -32.81 34.52
C LEU A 401 -7.32 -31.47 34.64
N ASN A 402 -8.62 -31.41 34.34
CA ASN A 402 -9.40 -30.17 34.24
C ASN A 402 -9.29 -29.29 35.48
N ALA A 403 -9.40 -29.84 36.70
CA ALA A 403 -9.28 -29.04 37.92
C ALA A 403 -7.89 -28.40 38.11
N GLN A 404 -6.82 -29.14 37.82
CA GLN A 404 -5.44 -28.64 37.92
C GLN A 404 -5.17 -27.57 36.86
N VAL A 405 -5.59 -27.84 35.62
CA VAL A 405 -5.47 -26.91 34.49
C VAL A 405 -6.26 -25.63 34.76
N LEU A 406 -7.50 -25.74 35.27
CA LEU A 406 -8.33 -24.59 35.62
C LEU A 406 -7.69 -23.73 36.71
N SER A 407 -7.11 -24.36 37.74
CA SER A 407 -6.41 -23.64 38.81
C SER A 407 -5.26 -22.80 38.26
N ILE A 408 -4.42 -23.37 37.38
CA ILE A 408 -3.31 -22.66 36.75
C ILE A 408 -3.83 -21.60 35.76
N ALA A 409 -4.86 -21.92 34.98
CA ALA A 409 -5.47 -20.99 34.03
C ALA A 409 -6.01 -19.74 34.73
N ARG A 410 -6.66 -19.87 35.90
CA ARG A 410 -7.17 -18.73 36.68
C ARG A 410 -6.08 -17.78 37.16
N GLN A 411 -4.86 -18.26 37.34
CA GLN A 411 -3.71 -17.39 37.67
C GLN A 411 -3.25 -16.56 36.47
N LYS A 412 -3.52 -17.01 35.24
CA LYS A 412 -3.13 -16.32 33.99
C LYS A 412 -4.27 -15.53 33.36
N VAL A 413 -5.50 -15.99 33.51
CA VAL A 413 -6.73 -15.38 33.00
C VAL A 413 -7.69 -15.17 34.18
N PRO A 414 -7.56 -14.05 34.91
CA PRO A 414 -8.49 -13.70 35.98
C PRO A 414 -9.90 -13.53 35.40
N GLY A 415 -10.77 -14.52 35.62
CA GLY A 415 -12.09 -14.62 34.98
C GLY A 415 -12.35 -15.93 34.23
N ALA A 416 -11.38 -16.84 34.20
CA ALA A 416 -11.59 -18.20 33.68
C ALA A 416 -12.69 -18.94 34.46
N LEU A 417 -13.76 -19.30 33.74
CA LEU A 417 -14.94 -19.96 34.26
C LEU A 417 -14.73 -21.47 34.34
N ARG A 418 -14.28 -22.07 33.24
CA ARG A 418 -13.97 -23.50 33.10
C ARG A 418 -12.85 -23.71 32.09
N VAL A 419 -12.30 -24.93 32.05
CA VAL A 419 -11.43 -25.37 30.96
C VAL A 419 -12.00 -26.64 30.31
N VAL A 420 -11.58 -26.91 29.07
CA VAL A 420 -11.84 -28.16 28.36
C VAL A 420 -10.50 -28.65 27.81
N VAL A 421 -9.94 -29.69 28.40
CA VAL A 421 -8.71 -30.33 27.92
C VAL A 421 -9.05 -31.11 26.65
N ILE A 422 -8.32 -30.86 25.57
CA ILE A 422 -8.64 -31.43 24.24
C ILE A 422 -7.77 -32.64 23.86
N ASN A 423 -6.76 -32.95 24.67
CA ASN A 423 -5.83 -34.03 24.39
C ASN A 423 -6.41 -35.40 24.76
N GLU A 424 -6.21 -36.38 23.87
CA GLU A 424 -6.44 -37.80 24.17
C GLU A 424 -5.30 -38.42 24.98
N ALA A 425 -4.09 -37.88 24.81
CA ALA A 425 -2.89 -38.30 25.53
C ALA A 425 -1.91 -37.12 25.70
N TRP A 426 -0.99 -37.28 26.65
CA TRP A 426 0.14 -36.36 26.84
C TRP A 426 0.99 -36.28 25.58
N LYS A 427 1.29 -35.06 25.13
CA LYS A 427 2.27 -34.84 24.06
C LYS A 427 3.66 -34.66 24.65
N VAL A 428 4.55 -35.62 24.44
CA VAL A 428 5.94 -35.54 24.92
C VAL A 428 6.78 -34.74 23.92
N HIS A 429 7.55 -33.79 24.44
CA HIS A 429 8.51 -33.00 23.67
C HIS A 429 9.92 -33.49 23.96
N TYR A 430 10.79 -33.37 22.96
CA TYR A 430 12.16 -33.90 23.00
C TYR A 430 13.17 -32.85 22.55
N ASN A 431 14.37 -32.92 23.12
CA ASN A 431 15.57 -32.30 22.59
C ASN A 431 16.51 -33.43 22.15
N GLY A 432 16.56 -33.67 20.83
CA GLY A 432 17.14 -34.91 20.29
C GLY A 432 16.33 -36.13 20.77
N SER A 433 16.99 -37.07 21.44
CA SER A 433 16.36 -38.27 22.03
C SER A 433 15.94 -38.10 23.50
N VAL A 434 16.23 -36.94 24.12
CA VAL A 434 15.96 -36.70 25.55
C VAL A 434 14.60 -36.02 25.72
N PRO A 435 13.65 -36.61 26.47
CA PRO A 435 12.39 -35.93 26.80
C PRO A 435 12.66 -34.65 27.60
N THR A 436 11.98 -33.57 27.26
CA THR A 436 12.09 -32.28 27.97
C THR A 436 10.87 -32.02 28.85
N ASP A 437 9.68 -32.21 28.30
CA ASP A 437 8.41 -32.00 29.00
C ASP A 437 7.32 -32.83 28.32
N ARG A 438 6.19 -32.96 29.02
CA ARG A 438 4.94 -33.41 28.40
C ARG A 438 3.88 -32.33 28.56
N ALA A 439 3.08 -32.10 27.52
CA ALA A 439 2.07 -31.05 27.53
C ALA A 439 0.68 -31.53 27.12
N VAL A 440 -0.30 -30.76 27.57
CA VAL A 440 -1.69 -30.79 27.12
C VAL A 440 -2.10 -29.38 26.69
N ARG A 441 -3.03 -29.31 25.74
CA ARG A 441 -3.76 -28.11 25.36
C ARG A 441 -5.14 -28.15 25.99
N ALA A 442 -5.64 -26.98 26.36
CA ALA A 442 -6.99 -26.81 26.84
C ALA A 442 -7.59 -25.51 26.32
N TRP A 443 -8.89 -25.55 26.03
CA TRP A 443 -9.70 -24.36 25.89
C TRP A 443 -9.94 -23.75 27.26
N VAL A 444 -9.54 -22.50 27.47
CA VAL A 444 -9.86 -21.76 28.68
C VAL A 444 -11.04 -20.85 28.38
N VAL A 445 -12.17 -21.09 29.04
CA VAL A 445 -13.45 -20.41 28.78
C VAL A 445 -13.63 -19.23 29.74
N TYR A 446 -13.95 -18.05 29.21
CA TYR A 446 -14.24 -16.84 29.97
C TYR A 446 -15.31 -16.00 29.27
N ARG A 447 -15.83 -14.96 29.94
CA ARG A 447 -16.69 -13.96 29.28
C ARG A 447 -15.83 -12.83 28.72
N ASN A 448 -16.02 -12.52 27.44
CA ASN A 448 -15.34 -11.38 26.84
C ASN A 448 -16.00 -10.05 27.25
N LYS A 449 -15.42 -8.92 26.84
CA LYS A 449 -15.91 -7.56 27.16
C LYS A 449 -17.35 -7.30 26.66
N LYS A 450 -17.83 -8.06 25.69
CA LYS A 450 -19.21 -8.00 25.16
C LYS A 450 -20.17 -8.96 25.89
N GLY A 451 -19.72 -9.66 26.93
CA GLY A 451 -20.51 -10.62 27.72
C GLY A 451 -20.68 -12.01 27.07
N LYS A 452 -20.17 -12.24 25.85
CA LYS A 452 -20.23 -13.54 25.17
C LYS A 452 -19.27 -14.54 25.81
N LEU A 453 -19.63 -15.83 25.80
CA LEU A 453 -18.71 -16.90 26.18
C LEU A 453 -17.69 -17.12 25.06
N GLU A 454 -16.43 -16.98 25.41
CA GLU A 454 -15.28 -17.11 24.53
C GLU A 454 -14.32 -18.14 25.13
N ALA A 455 -13.64 -18.88 24.27
CA ALA A 455 -12.57 -19.77 24.68
C ALA A 455 -11.32 -19.50 23.86
N HIS A 456 -10.18 -19.45 24.54
CA HIS A 456 -8.88 -19.32 23.91
C HIS A 456 -8.02 -20.54 24.26
N ASP A 457 -7.18 -21.00 23.34
CA ASP A 457 -6.41 -22.21 23.56
C ASP A 457 -5.10 -21.89 24.31
N TYR A 458 -4.80 -22.69 25.34
CA TYR A 458 -3.61 -22.57 26.16
C TYR A 458 -2.93 -23.92 26.33
N SER A 459 -1.61 -23.90 26.52
CA SER A 459 -0.79 -25.08 26.75
C SER A 459 -0.27 -25.13 28.18
N PHE A 460 -0.29 -26.33 28.76
CA PHE A 460 0.16 -26.63 30.11
C PHE A 460 1.08 -27.84 30.06
N CYS A 461 2.15 -27.85 30.86
CA CYS A 461 3.14 -28.92 30.80
C CYS A 461 3.65 -29.35 32.16
N GLN A 462 4.27 -30.53 32.18
CA GLN A 462 5.06 -31.04 33.29
C GLN A 462 6.47 -31.33 32.78
N ASP A 463 7.47 -30.78 33.47
CA ASP A 463 8.87 -30.94 33.10
C ASP A 463 9.34 -32.37 33.40
N TYR A 464 10.16 -32.92 32.51
CA TYR A 464 10.76 -34.22 32.71
C TYR A 464 11.85 -34.15 33.79
N GLN A 465 11.79 -35.06 34.77
CA GLN A 465 12.71 -35.09 35.91
C GLN A 465 13.68 -36.28 35.86
N GLY A 466 13.69 -37.05 34.78
CA GLY A 466 14.47 -38.29 34.69
C GLY A 466 13.72 -39.53 35.18
N GLY A 467 14.16 -40.71 34.75
CA GLY A 467 13.62 -42.00 35.21
C GLY A 467 12.12 -42.20 34.95
N GLY A 468 11.58 -41.61 33.88
CA GLY A 468 10.14 -41.68 33.56
C GLY A 468 9.25 -40.77 34.42
N LYS A 469 9.82 -39.94 35.30
CA LYS A 469 9.08 -39.05 36.21
C LYS A 469 8.88 -37.66 35.60
N TYR A 470 7.76 -37.05 35.95
CA TYR A 470 7.37 -35.71 35.54
C TYR A 470 6.98 -34.88 36.76
N GLY A 471 7.38 -33.60 36.74
CA GLY A 471 7.15 -32.67 37.85
C GLY A 471 5.74 -32.11 37.93
N ALA A 472 5.60 -31.03 38.72
CA ALA A 472 4.34 -30.30 38.86
C ALA A 472 3.88 -29.69 37.53
N MET A 473 2.57 -29.59 37.35
CA MET A 473 2.00 -28.94 36.17
C MET A 473 2.19 -27.42 36.26
N ARG A 474 2.58 -26.82 35.13
CA ARG A 474 2.74 -25.37 34.99
C ARG A 474 2.22 -24.88 33.64
N TYR A 475 2.04 -23.57 33.55
CA TYR A 475 1.76 -22.89 32.29
C TYR A 475 2.93 -23.04 31.31
N LYS A 476 2.65 -23.35 30.05
CA LYS A 476 3.64 -23.43 28.96
C LYS A 476 3.54 -22.27 27.99
N GLY A 477 2.32 -21.91 27.58
CA GLY A 477 2.14 -20.88 26.55
C GLY A 477 0.69 -20.69 26.13
N VAL A 478 0.47 -19.65 25.32
CA VAL A 478 -0.81 -19.31 24.70
C VAL A 478 -0.78 -19.76 23.24
N GLY A 479 -1.89 -20.30 22.76
CA GLY A 479 -2.05 -20.62 21.35
C GLY A 479 -2.49 -19.42 20.53
N LEU A 480 -3.10 -19.69 19.38
CA LEU A 480 -3.48 -18.68 18.39
C LEU A 480 -4.98 -18.68 18.11
N GLN A 481 -5.73 -19.62 18.68
CA GLN A 481 -7.14 -19.79 18.36
C GLN A 481 -8.02 -19.25 19.48
N THR A 482 -8.98 -18.41 19.06
CA THR A 482 -10.12 -17.97 19.86
C THR A 482 -11.39 -18.48 19.19
N VAL A 483 -12.36 -18.92 19.98
CA VAL A 483 -13.68 -19.35 19.52
C VAL A 483 -14.79 -18.81 20.42
N TYR A 484 -16.00 -18.64 19.89
CA TYR A 484 -17.18 -18.50 20.72
C TYR A 484 -17.69 -19.86 21.13
N VAL A 485 -18.15 -19.96 22.38
CA VAL A 485 -18.65 -21.22 22.94
C VAL A 485 -20.16 -21.23 22.75
N LYS A 486 -20.69 -22.29 22.10
CA LYS A 486 -22.14 -22.55 22.11
C LYS A 486 -22.60 -22.65 23.57
N GLN A 487 -23.65 -21.90 23.89
CA GLN A 487 -24.24 -21.91 25.23
C GLN A 487 -24.89 -23.26 25.54
#